data_AF-A0A1G3HP69-F1
#
_entry.id   AF-A0A1G3HP69-F1
#
_cell.length_a   1.000
_cell.length_b   1.000
_cell.length_c   1.000
_cell.angle_alpha   90.00
_cell.angle_beta   90.00
_cell.angle_gamma   90.00
#
_symmetry.space_group_name_H-M   'P 1'
#
loop_
_entity.id
_entity.type
_entity.pdbx_description
1 polymer ?
#
loop_
_entity_poly.entity_id
_entity_poly.type
_entity_poly.pdbx_seq_one_letter_code
_entity_poly.pdbx_strand_id
1 'polypeptide(L)'
;MTEEQNDGRLSFDAAVAFVQQQPDQAAFAAMPVIGENSDAAEGARIFIVAADGAGSYQVRFVAGPFFANVFAANETLAPADVPERVKSMRFMPTRLEEEWLTGQVQILIQKLVQASGQAAPQMPDYANAPVVSAGADDVFPISFVGRPDKP
;
A
#
# COMPACT_ATOMS: atom_id res chain seq x y z
N MET A 1 -15.90 -6.46 27.80
CA MET A 1 -16.32 -5.69 26.63
C MET A 1 -15.03 -5.09 26.07
N THR A 2 -14.44 -5.75 25.07
CA THR A 2 -13.14 -5.37 24.51
C THR A 2 -13.31 -4.05 23.77
N GLU A 3 -12.60 -3.01 24.21
CA GLU A 3 -12.41 -1.79 23.46
C GLU A 3 -11.69 -2.17 22.15
N GLU A 4 -12.45 -2.36 21.07
CA GLU A 4 -11.89 -2.16 19.73
C GLU A 4 -11.40 -0.71 19.71
N GLN A 5 -10.10 -0.52 19.91
CA GLN A 5 -9.44 0.75 19.64
C GLN A 5 -9.82 1.15 18.22
N ASN A 6 -10.67 2.18 18.12
CA ASN A 6 -11.04 2.75 16.84
C ASN A 6 -9.83 3.54 16.34
N ASP A 7 -8.87 2.83 15.73
CA ASP A 7 -7.59 3.33 15.22
C ASP A 7 -7.72 4.21 13.96
N GLY A 8 -8.96 4.57 13.60
CA GLY A 8 -9.29 5.36 12.42
C GLY A 8 -9.21 4.57 11.10
N ARG A 9 -9.00 3.24 11.13
CA ARG A 9 -8.95 2.41 9.93
C ARG A 9 -10.30 1.77 9.61
N LEU A 10 -10.62 1.77 8.33
CA LEU A 10 -11.81 1.18 7.72
C LEU A 10 -11.62 -0.32 7.47
N SER A 11 -12.70 -1.10 7.49
CA SER A 11 -12.72 -2.40 6.81
C SER A 11 -12.64 -2.21 5.29
N PHE A 12 -12.41 -3.28 4.53
CA PHE A 12 -12.40 -3.20 3.07
C PHE A 12 -13.72 -2.67 2.49
N ASP A 13 -14.87 -3.20 2.95
CA ASP A 13 -16.18 -2.73 2.48
C ASP A 13 -16.43 -1.26 2.82
N ALA A 14 -16.00 -0.81 4.00
CA ALA A 14 -16.09 0.59 4.40
C ALA A 14 -15.15 1.48 3.58
N ALA A 15 -13.96 0.98 3.21
CA ALA A 15 -13.02 1.68 2.33
C ALA A 15 -13.58 1.82 0.90
N VAL A 16 -14.21 0.77 0.35
CA VAL A 16 -14.89 0.83 -0.95
C VAL A 16 -16.03 1.87 -0.90
N ALA A 17 -16.89 1.79 0.10
CA ALA A 17 -17.99 2.75 0.27
C ALA A 17 -17.46 4.19 0.40
N PHE A 18 -16.37 4.39 1.15
CA PHE A 18 -15.72 5.68 1.33
C PHE A 18 -15.26 6.30 0.00
N VAL A 19 -14.52 5.56 -0.83
CA VAL A 19 -14.01 6.09 -2.11
C VAL A 19 -15.10 6.26 -3.16
N GLN A 20 -16.17 5.47 -3.08
CA GLN A 20 -17.32 5.65 -3.98
C GLN A 20 -18.13 6.90 -3.64
N GLN A 21 -18.21 7.26 -2.35
CA GLN A 21 -18.85 8.51 -1.91
C GLN A 21 -17.96 9.74 -2.13
N GLN A 22 -16.64 9.55 -2.11
CA GLN A 22 -15.65 10.62 -2.27
C GLN A 22 -14.60 10.19 -3.31
N PRO A 23 -14.89 10.37 -4.62
CA PRO A 23 -14.05 9.83 -5.70
C PRO A 23 -12.62 10.36 -5.75
N ASP A 24 -12.36 11.53 -5.16
CA ASP A 24 -11.01 12.13 -5.06
C ASP A 24 -10.21 11.62 -3.85
N GLN A 25 -10.80 10.74 -3.04
CA GLN A 25 -10.17 10.13 -1.88
C GLN A 25 -9.75 8.69 -2.17
N ALA A 26 -8.87 8.17 -1.33
CA ALA A 26 -8.38 6.80 -1.38
C ALA A 26 -8.33 6.20 0.03
N ALA A 27 -8.13 4.90 0.13
CA ALA A 27 -7.82 4.27 1.41
C ALA A 27 -6.74 3.22 1.20
N PHE A 28 -5.72 3.19 2.06
CA PHE A 28 -4.57 2.30 1.86
C PHE A 28 -4.29 1.38 3.04
N ALA A 29 -3.71 0.23 2.74
CA ALA A 29 -3.12 -0.66 3.72
C ALA A 29 -1.71 -1.03 3.27
N ALA A 30 -0.78 -1.16 4.22
CA ALA A 30 0.60 -1.54 3.95
C ALA A 30 1.00 -2.74 4.81
N MET A 31 1.77 -3.66 4.22
CA MET A 31 2.36 -4.82 4.90
C MET A 31 3.87 -4.81 4.70
N PRO A 32 4.68 -4.98 5.75
CA PRO A 32 6.10 -5.22 5.59
C PRO A 32 6.34 -6.56 4.87
N VAL A 33 7.37 -6.60 4.03
CA VAL A 33 7.93 -7.83 3.47
C VAL A 33 9.16 -8.17 4.30
N ILE A 34 9.10 -9.31 5.00
CA ILE A 34 10.21 -9.83 5.79
C ILE A 34 11.02 -10.76 4.89
N GLY A 35 12.34 -10.57 4.87
CA GLY A 35 13.24 -11.39 4.08
C GLY A 35 13.37 -12.82 4.62
N GLU A 36 13.82 -13.74 3.77
CA GLU A 36 14.04 -15.14 4.20
C GLU A 36 15.21 -15.27 5.19
N ASN A 37 16.16 -14.33 5.16
CA ASN A 37 17.40 -14.37 5.93
C ASN A 37 17.45 -13.36 7.09
N SER A 38 16.36 -12.65 7.37
CA SER A 38 16.33 -11.55 8.34
C SER A 38 14.94 -11.37 8.94
N ASP A 39 14.87 -11.08 10.23
CA ASP A 39 13.63 -10.64 10.90
C ASP A 39 13.29 -9.17 10.58
N ALA A 40 14.15 -8.46 9.85
CA ALA A 40 13.91 -7.09 9.43
C ALA A 40 13.06 -7.02 8.16
N ALA A 41 12.22 -5.99 8.07
CA ALA A 41 11.48 -5.70 6.85
C ALA A 41 12.41 -5.16 5.76
N GLU A 42 12.44 -5.84 4.61
CA GLU A 42 13.25 -5.49 3.45
C GLU A 42 12.47 -4.65 2.44
N GLY A 43 11.15 -4.58 2.57
CA GLY A 43 10.31 -3.74 1.75
C GLY A 43 8.85 -3.74 2.20
N ALA A 44 7.96 -3.33 1.31
CA ALA A 44 6.54 -3.27 1.61
C ALA A 44 5.67 -3.67 0.42
N ARG A 45 4.47 -4.16 0.76
CA ARG A 45 3.31 -4.33 -0.14
C ARG A 45 2.25 -3.32 0.29
N ILE A 46 1.75 -2.54 -0.65
CA ILE A 46 0.78 -1.48 -0.43
C ILE A 46 -0.43 -1.76 -1.32
N PHE A 47 -1.61 -1.71 -0.73
CA PHE A 47 -2.90 -1.85 -1.40
C PHE A 47 -3.66 -0.54 -1.22
N ILE A 48 -4.06 0.09 -2.32
CA ILE A 48 -4.77 1.38 -2.30
C ILE A 48 -6.10 1.21 -3.00
N VAL A 49 -7.19 1.32 -2.26
CA VAL A 49 -8.56 1.37 -2.79
C VAL A 49 -8.80 2.80 -3.29
N ALA A 50 -9.27 2.93 -4.53
CA ALA A 50 -9.64 4.21 -5.15
C ALA A 50 -10.84 4.03 -6.07
N ALA A 51 -11.56 5.11 -6.36
CA ALA A 51 -12.58 5.09 -7.41
C ALA A 51 -11.92 4.84 -8.77
N ASP A 52 -12.61 4.13 -9.67
CA ASP A 52 -12.11 3.85 -11.02
C ASP A 52 -12.49 4.93 -12.06
N GLY A 53 -13.28 5.93 -11.64
CA GLY A 53 -13.83 6.97 -12.51
C GLY A 53 -15.04 6.53 -13.35
N ALA A 54 -15.42 5.26 -13.32
CA ALA A 54 -16.56 4.68 -14.05
C ALA A 54 -17.73 4.28 -13.12
N GLY A 55 -17.67 4.69 -11.84
CA GLY A 55 -18.70 4.40 -10.84
C GLY A 55 -18.46 3.10 -10.06
N SER A 56 -17.29 2.49 -10.18
CA SER A 56 -16.85 1.36 -9.37
C SER A 56 -15.59 1.73 -8.58
N TYR A 57 -14.87 0.73 -8.08
CA TYR A 57 -13.59 0.88 -7.41
C TYR A 57 -12.53 0.00 -8.08
N GLN A 58 -11.28 0.33 -7.82
CA GLN A 58 -10.10 -0.47 -8.18
C GLN A 58 -9.15 -0.55 -6.98
N VAL A 59 -8.25 -1.53 -7.00
CA VAL A 59 -7.16 -1.62 -6.02
C VAL A 59 -5.82 -1.47 -6.72
N ARG A 60 -5.07 -0.42 -6.41
CA ARG A 60 -3.66 -0.28 -6.80
C ARG A 60 -2.81 -1.17 -5.89
N PHE A 61 -2.08 -2.11 -6.47
CA PHE A 61 -1.09 -2.92 -5.77
C PHE A 61 0.31 -2.41 -6.10
N VAL A 62 1.02 -1.93 -5.08
CA VAL A 62 2.41 -1.50 -5.19
C VAL A 62 3.27 -2.34 -4.28
N ALA A 63 4.39 -2.84 -4.77
CA ALA A 63 5.36 -3.54 -3.93
C ALA A 63 6.79 -3.19 -4.34
N GLY A 64 7.70 -3.20 -3.37
CA GLY A 64 9.12 -3.04 -3.66
C GLY A 64 9.99 -3.10 -2.42
N PRO A 65 11.30 -3.28 -2.61
CA PRO A 65 12.27 -3.16 -1.54
C PRO A 65 12.28 -1.72 -1.02
N PHE A 66 12.55 -1.57 0.28
CA PHE A 66 12.95 -0.27 0.80
C PHE A 66 14.25 0.17 0.14
N PHE A 67 14.42 1.48 -0.02
CA PHE A 67 15.65 2.06 -0.56
C PHE A 67 15.93 1.73 -2.04
N ALA A 68 15.00 1.08 -2.74
CA ALA A 68 15.06 0.94 -4.19
C ALA A 68 14.43 2.14 -4.90
N ASN A 69 15.00 2.51 -6.05
CA ASN A 69 14.57 3.69 -6.82
C ASN A 69 13.24 3.50 -7.57
N VAL A 70 12.80 2.25 -7.75
CA VAL A 70 11.58 1.90 -8.48
C VAL A 70 10.83 0.80 -7.74
N PHE A 71 9.53 0.70 -7.99
CA PHE A 71 8.72 -0.41 -7.49
C PHE A 71 9.06 -1.71 -8.21
N ALA A 72 9.00 -2.81 -7.46
CA ALA A 72 9.06 -4.17 -8.02
C ALA A 72 7.72 -4.58 -8.65
N ALA A 73 6.60 -4.06 -8.16
CA ALA A 73 5.27 -4.23 -8.73
C ALA A 73 4.46 -2.93 -8.62
N ASN A 74 3.65 -2.64 -9.64
CA ASN A 74 2.81 -1.45 -9.70
C ASN A 74 1.60 -1.72 -10.60
N GLU A 75 0.62 -2.44 -10.07
CA GLU A 75 -0.50 -3.03 -10.82
C GLU A 75 -1.84 -2.44 -10.39
N THR A 76 -2.83 -2.51 -11.28
CA THR A 76 -4.23 -2.19 -10.97
C THR A 76 -5.05 -3.47 -11.01
N LEU A 77 -5.75 -3.77 -9.92
CA LEU A 77 -6.64 -4.92 -9.78
C LEU A 77 -8.09 -4.46 -9.90
N ALA A 78 -8.86 -5.13 -10.77
CA ALA A 78 -10.30 -4.98 -10.82
C ALA A 78 -10.94 -5.64 -9.58
N PRO A 79 -12.19 -5.28 -9.20
CA PRO A 79 -12.89 -5.85 -8.04
C PRO A 79 -12.87 -7.39 -7.97
N ALA A 80 -13.01 -8.06 -9.11
CA ALA A 80 -13.02 -9.52 -9.20
C ALA A 80 -11.64 -10.15 -8.92
N ASP A 81 -10.56 -9.40 -9.13
CA ASP A 81 -9.18 -9.86 -8.96
C ASP A 81 -8.62 -9.56 -7.57
N VAL A 82 -9.36 -8.83 -6.72
CA VAL A 82 -8.92 -8.48 -5.36
C VAL A 82 -8.93 -9.72 -4.48
N PRO A 83 -7.78 -10.15 -3.94
CA PRO A 83 -7.71 -11.39 -3.17
C PRO A 83 -8.34 -11.26 -1.78
N GLU A 84 -8.93 -12.34 -1.28
CA GLU A 84 -9.64 -12.35 0.02
C GLU A 84 -8.78 -11.87 1.20
N ARG A 85 -7.48 -12.17 1.16
CA ARG A 85 -6.53 -11.67 2.17
C ARG A 85 -6.49 -10.14 2.21
N VAL A 86 -6.56 -9.47 1.06
CA VAL A 86 -6.62 -8.00 0.97
C VAL A 86 -7.94 -7.48 1.53
N LYS A 87 -9.06 -8.17 1.26
CA LYS A 87 -10.39 -7.81 1.79
C LYS A 87 -10.48 -7.92 3.32
N SER A 88 -9.66 -8.79 3.92
CA SER A 88 -9.58 -8.92 5.38
C SER A 88 -8.74 -7.82 6.08
N MET A 89 -8.08 -6.94 5.31
CA MET A 89 -7.22 -5.89 5.87
C MET A 89 -7.99 -4.68 6.38
N ARG A 90 -7.30 -3.84 7.17
CA ARG A 90 -7.78 -2.55 7.66
C ARG A 90 -7.07 -1.41 6.93
N PHE A 91 -7.84 -0.52 6.33
CA PHE A 91 -7.39 0.54 5.43
C PHE A 91 -7.48 1.92 6.09
N MET A 92 -6.43 2.71 5.97
CA MET A 92 -6.41 4.09 6.45
C MET A 92 -6.93 5.03 5.35
N PRO A 93 -7.95 5.88 5.63
CA PRO A 93 -8.38 6.93 4.70
C PRO A 93 -7.22 7.86 4.33
N THR A 94 -7.14 8.26 3.07
CA THR A 94 -6.07 9.11 2.52
C THR A 94 -6.51 9.70 1.17
N ARG A 95 -5.57 10.26 0.41
CA ARG A 95 -5.72 10.57 -1.02
C ARG A 95 -4.59 9.92 -1.82
N LEU A 96 -4.75 9.84 -3.12
CA LEU A 96 -3.72 9.33 -4.03
C LEU A 96 -3.55 10.30 -5.19
N GLU A 97 -2.31 10.67 -5.48
CA GLU A 97 -1.96 11.34 -6.75
C GLU A 97 -1.16 10.36 -7.61
N GLU A 98 -1.47 10.28 -8.91
CA GLU A 98 -0.78 9.35 -9.84
C GLU A 98 0.73 9.58 -9.89
N GLU A 99 1.20 10.82 -9.75
CA GLU A 99 2.62 11.15 -9.72
C GLU A 99 3.38 10.47 -8.57
N TRP A 100 2.70 10.08 -7.48
CA TRP A 100 3.33 9.39 -6.35
C TRP A 100 3.71 7.95 -6.69
N LEU A 101 3.14 7.40 -7.77
CA LEU A 101 3.29 6.00 -8.16
C LEU A 101 4.50 5.78 -9.10
N THR A 102 5.54 6.58 -8.95
CA THR A 102 6.73 6.59 -9.82
C THR A 102 8.07 6.51 -9.07
N GLY A 103 8.06 6.39 -7.73
CA GLY A 103 9.28 6.49 -6.90
C GLY A 103 9.55 5.29 -5.99
N GLN A 104 10.08 5.59 -4.79
CA GLN A 104 10.45 4.60 -3.78
C GLN A 104 9.27 4.24 -2.87
N VAL A 105 9.18 2.98 -2.44
CA VAL A 105 8.04 2.48 -1.66
C VAL A 105 7.86 3.22 -0.33
N GLN A 106 8.94 3.57 0.36
CA GLN A 106 8.89 4.31 1.62
C GLN A 106 8.44 5.76 1.44
N ILE A 107 8.76 6.39 0.30
CA ILE A 107 8.28 7.74 -0.03
C ILE A 107 6.77 7.69 -0.31
N LEU A 108 6.29 6.67 -1.02
CA LEU A 108 4.86 6.47 -1.23
C LEU A 108 4.12 6.29 0.10
N ILE A 109 4.64 5.45 1.02
CA ILE A 109 4.08 5.29 2.36
C ILE A 109 4.03 6.62 3.11
N GLN A 110 5.11 7.40 3.08
CA GLN A 110 5.16 8.72 3.71
C GLN A 110 4.07 9.66 3.19
N LYS A 111 3.92 9.76 1.87
CA LYS A 111 2.89 10.61 1.24
C LYS A 111 1.47 10.16 1.61
N LEU A 112 1.20 8.85 1.59
CA LEU A 112 -0.11 8.29 1.95
C LEU A 112 -0.46 8.52 3.43
N VAL A 113 0.52 8.40 4.34
CA VAL A 113 0.32 8.72 5.76
C VAL A 113 0.09 10.22 5.96
N GLN A 114 0.91 11.08 5.36
CA GLN A 114 0.72 12.53 5.47
C GLN A 114 -0.66 12.97 4.94
N ALA A 115 -1.10 12.39 3.82
CA ALA A 115 -2.40 12.66 3.24
C ALA A 115 -3.60 12.13 4.06
N SER A 116 -3.39 11.16 4.96
CA SER A 116 -4.44 10.70 5.88
C SER A 116 -4.79 11.73 6.96
N GLY A 117 -3.98 12.78 7.12
CA GLY A 117 -4.10 13.74 8.21
C GLY A 117 -3.74 13.17 9.59
N GLN A 118 -3.37 11.88 9.69
CA GLN A 118 -2.79 11.34 10.91
C GLN A 118 -1.34 11.81 11.04
N ALA A 119 -1.06 12.58 12.09
CA ALA A 119 0.30 12.90 12.46
C ALA A 119 1.01 11.59 12.84
N ALA A 120 2.01 11.20 12.05
CA ALA A 120 2.96 10.15 12.42
C ALA A 120 4.26 10.83 12.90
N PRO A 121 4.30 11.35 14.16
CA PRO A 121 5.44 12.12 14.66
C PRO A 121 6.76 11.34 14.69
N GLN A 122 6.72 10.01 14.51
CA GLN A 122 7.90 9.15 14.43
C GLN A 122 8.21 8.66 13.01
N MET A 123 7.47 9.08 11.98
CA MET A 123 7.78 8.69 10.61
C MET A 123 9.02 9.43 10.12
N PRO A 124 10.08 8.73 9.67
CA PRO A 124 11.25 9.36 9.09
C PRO A 124 10.89 10.18 7.85
N ASP A 125 11.60 11.29 7.64
CA ASP A 125 11.45 12.10 6.44
C ASP A 125 12.26 11.51 5.27
N TYR A 126 11.72 10.48 4.64
CA TYR A 126 12.35 9.79 3.51
C TYR A 126 12.50 10.66 2.26
N ALA A 127 11.69 11.72 2.12
CA ALA A 127 11.79 12.66 1.01
C ALA A 127 13.09 13.48 1.05
N ASN A 128 13.57 13.80 2.26
CA ASN A 128 14.79 14.59 2.47
C ASN A 128 15.97 13.77 2.99
N ALA A 129 15.80 12.46 3.19
CA ALA A 129 16.86 11.56 3.64
C ALA A 129 17.92 11.35 2.53
N PRO A 130 19.20 11.14 2.89
CA PRO A 130 20.23 10.73 1.93
C PRO A 130 19.80 9.44 1.23
N VAL A 131 19.90 9.40 -0.11
CA VAL A 131 19.58 8.20 -0.88
C VAL A 131 20.62 7.12 -0.57
N VAL A 132 20.22 6.13 0.22
CA VAL A 132 20.89 4.84 0.31
C VAL A 132 20.20 3.94 -0.70
N SER A 133 20.93 3.20 -1.53
CA SER A 133 20.33 2.22 -2.44
C SER A 133 20.78 0.81 -2.08
N ALA A 134 19.86 -0.15 -2.08
CA ALA A 134 20.21 -1.57 -2.09
C ALA A 134 20.90 -1.94 -3.42
N GLY A 135 21.84 -2.89 -3.38
CA GLY A 135 22.56 -3.36 -4.56
C GLY A 135 21.63 -4.10 -5.54
N ALA A 136 22.00 -4.15 -6.82
CA ALA A 136 21.18 -4.73 -7.88
C ALA A 136 20.95 -6.26 -7.77
N ASP A 137 21.63 -6.94 -6.84
CA ASP A 137 21.61 -8.40 -6.70
C ASP A 137 20.58 -8.94 -5.69
N ASP A 138 19.81 -8.07 -5.01
CA ASP A 138 18.79 -8.49 -4.06
C ASP A 138 17.45 -8.81 -4.77
N VAL A 139 17.10 -10.09 -4.87
CA VAL A 139 15.83 -10.56 -5.42
C VAL A 139 14.70 -10.27 -4.44
N PHE A 140 13.87 -9.28 -4.72
CA PHE A 140 12.72 -8.94 -3.86
C PHE A 140 11.60 -9.99 -3.98
N PRO A 141 11.15 -10.63 -2.88
CA PRO A 141 10.16 -11.70 -2.95
C PRO A 141 8.75 -11.15 -3.23
N ILE A 142 8.39 -11.10 -4.50
CA ILE A 142 7.02 -10.85 -4.99
C ILE A 142 6.23 -12.17 -5.00
N SER A 143 6.17 -12.89 -3.87
CA SER A 143 5.26 -14.04 -3.78
C SER A 143 3.84 -13.54 -4.09
N PHE A 144 3.31 -13.97 -5.23
CA PHE A 144 2.09 -13.49 -5.84
C PHE A 144 0.91 -13.62 -4.87
N VAL A 145 -0.01 -12.66 -4.91
CA VAL A 145 -1.19 -12.69 -4.05
C VAL A 145 -2.11 -13.83 -4.48
N GLY A 146 -1.94 -15.02 -3.89
CA GLY A 146 -2.92 -16.11 -3.86
C GLY A 146 -3.50 -16.60 -5.19
N ARG A 147 -2.90 -16.30 -6.34
CA ARG A 147 -3.34 -16.87 -7.63
C ARG A 147 -2.89 -18.33 -7.68
N PRO A 148 -3.78 -19.30 -7.99
CA PRO A 148 -3.34 -20.65 -8.28
C PRO A 148 -2.43 -20.60 -9.51
N ASP A 149 -1.27 -21.26 -9.42
CA ASP A 149 -0.39 -21.47 -10.57
C ASP A 149 -1.21 -22.02 -11.72
N LYS A 150 -1.19 -21.33 -12.86
CA LYS A 150 -1.77 -21.87 -14.08
C LYS A 150 -0.72 -22.80 -14.72
N PRO A 151 -1.10 -24.03 -15.10
CA PRO A 151 -0.18 -25.03 -15.63
C PRO A 151 0.53 -24.60 -16.91
#